data_AF-C6HZN0-F1
#
_entry.id   AF-C6HZN0-F1
#
_cell.length_a   1.000
_cell.length_b   1.000
_cell.length_c   1.000
_cell.angle_alpha   90.00
_cell.angle_beta   90.00
_cell.angle_gamma   90.00
#
_symmetry.space_group_name_H-M   'P 1'
#
loop_
_entity.id
_entity.type
_entity.pdbx_description
1 polymer ?
#
loop_
_entity_poly.entity_id
_entity_poly.type
_entity_poly.pdbx_seq_one_letter_code
_entity_poly.pdbx_strand_id
1 'polypeptide(L)'
;MIEPLRARIDLFVWDIFRGRTLRDDHFVSDKGACLLGKAGRQIFYPQYEYFAKTMRRHLLREARLFVSIIKEGISDEFDDDSEEPFGEERNEVSLH
;
A
#
# COMPACT_ATOMS: atom_id res chain seq x y z
N MET A 1 -0.29 -1.62 3.91
CA MET A 1 -0.64 -2.57 2.83
C MET A 1 0.59 -3.34 2.39
N ILE A 2 0.59 -4.67 2.56
CA ILE A 2 1.68 -5.56 2.08
C ILE A 2 1.16 -6.57 1.05
N GLU A 3 -0.09 -7.03 1.18
CA GLU A 3 -0.64 -8.12 0.38
C GLU A 3 -0.49 -7.96 -1.15
N PRO A 4 -0.73 -6.79 -1.77
CA PRO A 4 -0.57 -6.63 -3.22
C PRO A 4 0.88 -6.80 -3.71
N LEU A 5 1.86 -6.62 -2.83
CA LEU A 5 3.27 -6.72 -3.17
C LEU A 5 3.81 -8.15 -3.01
N ARG A 6 3.11 -8.99 -2.24
CA ARG A 6 3.56 -10.34 -1.88
C ARG A 6 3.83 -11.20 -3.11
N ALA A 7 2.86 -11.29 -4.03
CA ALA A 7 3.03 -12.06 -5.26
C ALA A 7 4.23 -11.61 -6.11
N ARG A 8 4.52 -10.31 -6.13
CA ARG A 8 5.68 -9.77 -6.87
C ARG A 8 7.00 -10.11 -6.19
N ILE A 9 7.04 -10.08 -4.86
CA ILE A 9 8.20 -10.50 -4.08
C ILE A 9 8.45 -12.00 -4.28
N ASP A 10 7.41 -12.83 -4.22
CA ASP A 10 7.52 -14.27 -4.40
C ASP A 10 8.09 -14.62 -5.79
N LEU A 11 7.61 -13.94 -6.85
CA LEU A 11 8.17 -14.09 -8.21
C LEU A 11 9.64 -13.65 -8.28
N PHE A 12 9.99 -12.51 -7.68
CA PHE A 12 11.38 -12.04 -7.64
C PHE A 12 12.31 -13.06 -6.93
N VAL A 13 11.86 -13.62 -5.81
CA VAL A 13 12.61 -14.63 -5.06
C VAL A 13 12.72 -15.91 -5.90
N TRP A 14 11.65 -16.32 -6.58
CA TRP A 14 11.67 -17.48 -7.47
C TRP A 14 12.67 -17.30 -8.61
N ASP A 15 12.73 -16.13 -9.25
CA ASP A 15 13.68 -15.82 -10.32
C ASP A 15 15.14 -15.90 -9.83
N ILE A 16 15.43 -15.45 -8.61
CA ILE A 16 16.77 -15.56 -8.01
C ILE A 16 17.22 -17.02 -7.90
N PHE A 17 16.33 -17.90 -7.44
CA PHE A 17 16.65 -19.33 -7.30
C PHE A 17 16.69 -20.05 -8.64
N ARG A 18 15.72 -19.77 -9.52
CA ARG A 18 15.68 -20.33 -10.89
C ARG A 18 16.94 -19.96 -11.67
N GLY A 19 17.40 -18.72 -11.54
CA GLY A 19 18.63 -18.22 -12.17
C GLY A 19 19.93 -18.76 -11.54
N ARG A 20 19.84 -19.51 -10.44
CA ARG A 20 20.98 -19.92 -9.60
C ARG A 20 21.85 -18.74 -9.16
N THR A 21 21.24 -17.58 -9.01
CA THR A 21 21.89 -16.37 -8.52
C THR A 21 22.19 -16.51 -7.03
N LEU A 22 21.24 -17.06 -6.26
CA LEU A 22 21.53 -17.65 -4.97
C LEU A 22 21.63 -19.17 -5.06
N ARG A 23 22.60 -19.73 -4.35
CA ARG A 23 22.90 -21.16 -4.26
C ARG A 23 22.91 -21.57 -2.79
N ASP A 24 22.86 -22.87 -2.53
CA ASP A 24 22.99 -23.46 -1.19
C ASP A 24 24.21 -22.93 -0.43
N ASP A 25 25.37 -22.81 -1.07
CA ASP A 25 26.61 -22.27 -0.48
C ASP A 25 26.49 -20.82 0.05
N HIS A 26 25.44 -20.10 -0.33
CA HIS A 26 25.17 -18.75 0.13
C HIS A 26 24.38 -18.71 1.45
N PHE A 27 23.92 -19.86 1.94
CA PHE A 27 23.15 -20.00 3.16
C PHE A 27 23.94 -20.70 4.26
N VAL A 28 23.59 -20.41 5.50
CA VAL A 28 24.18 -21.02 6.70
C VAL A 28 23.05 -21.44 7.63
N SER A 29 23.12 -22.66 8.14
CA SER A 29 22.26 -23.10 9.23
C SER A 29 22.83 -22.62 10.56
N ASP A 30 22.08 -21.81 11.30
CA ASP A 30 22.46 -21.33 12.63
C ASP A 30 21.27 -21.45 13.59
N LYS A 31 21.47 -22.11 14.73
CA LYS A 31 20.46 -22.30 15.79
C LYS A 31 19.08 -22.76 15.29
N GLY A 32 19.04 -23.66 14.32
CA GLY A 32 17.80 -24.18 13.73
C GLY A 32 17.14 -23.27 12.69
N ALA A 33 17.76 -22.15 12.32
CA ALA A 33 17.32 -21.27 11.24
C ALA A 33 18.22 -21.40 10.00
N CYS A 34 17.65 -21.20 8.82
CA CYS A 34 18.40 -21.02 7.58
C CYS A 34 18.58 -19.52 7.33
N LEU A 35 19.82 -19.04 7.39
CA LEU A 35 20.17 -17.63 7.27
C LEU A 35 20.95 -17.40 5.99
N LEU A 36 20.76 -16.22 5.39
CA LEU A 36 21.58 -15.79 4.27
C LEU A 36 22.97 -15.38 4.79
N GLY A 37 24.01 -16.09 4.36
CA GLY A 37 25.40 -15.83 4.73
C GLY A 37 25.94 -14.54 4.15
N LYS A 38 27.21 -14.20 4.47
CA LYS A 38 27.83 -12.94 4.00
C LYS A 38 27.86 -12.86 2.47
N ALA A 39 28.29 -13.93 1.80
CA ALA A 39 28.33 -14.00 0.33
C ALA A 39 26.92 -13.85 -0.26
N GLY A 40 25.93 -14.56 0.30
CA GLY A 40 24.54 -14.44 -0.13
C GLY A 40 23.98 -13.02 0.00
N ARG A 41 24.26 -12.34 1.11
CA ARG A 41 23.80 -10.96 1.33
C ARG A 41 24.41 -9.98 0.31
N GLN A 42 25.69 -10.14 -0.02
CA GLN A 42 26.36 -9.31 -1.03
C GLN A 42 25.75 -9.48 -2.43
N ILE A 43 25.17 -10.64 -2.72
CA ILE A 43 24.49 -10.91 -3.99
C ILE A 43 23.04 -10.45 -3.96
N PHE A 44 22.32 -10.75 -2.88
CA PHE A 44 20.88 -10.51 -2.76
C PHE A 44 20.54 -9.03 -2.66
N TYR A 45 21.19 -8.27 -1.78
CA TYR A 45 20.77 -6.90 -1.49
C TYR A 45 20.84 -5.94 -2.67
N PRO A 46 21.89 -5.94 -3.52
CA PRO A 46 21.92 -5.07 -4.70
C PRO A 46 20.74 -5.32 -5.66
N GLN A 47 20.38 -6.59 -5.87
CA GLN A 47 19.25 -6.96 -6.72
C GLN A 47 17.92 -6.59 -6.08
N TYR A 48 17.78 -6.85 -4.79
CA TYR A 48 16.60 -6.47 -4.02
C TYR A 48 16.41 -4.95 -4.01
N GLU A 49 17.47 -4.16 -3.83
CA GLU A 49 17.38 -2.71 -3.82
C GLU A 49 16.91 -2.15 -5.16
N TYR A 50 17.44 -2.70 -6.26
CA TYR A 50 16.98 -2.36 -7.60
C TYR A 50 15.49 -2.67 -7.80
N PHE A 51 15.07 -3.89 -7.45
CA PHE A 51 13.67 -4.32 -7.51
C PHE A 51 12.76 -3.46 -6.61
N ALA A 52 13.14 -3.29 -5.34
CA ALA A 52 12.39 -2.58 -4.32
C ALA A 52 12.20 -1.10 -4.68
N LYS A 53 13.16 -0.46 -5.35
CA LYS A 53 13.02 0.92 -5.82
C LYS A 53 11.79 1.08 -6.72
N THR A 54 11.58 0.16 -7.65
CA THR A 54 10.42 0.19 -8.55
C THR A 54 9.15 -0.16 -7.79
N MET A 55 9.19 -1.16 -6.93
CA MET A 55 8.03 -1.61 -6.16
C MET A 55 7.50 -0.56 -5.17
N ARG A 56 8.38 0.20 -4.51
CA ARG A 56 7.98 1.30 -3.62
C ARG A 56 7.17 2.35 -4.37
N ARG A 57 7.56 2.69 -5.60
CA ARG A 57 6.79 3.64 -6.43
C ARG A 57 5.41 3.10 -6.78
N HIS A 58 5.32 1.82 -7.16
CA HIS A 58 4.03 1.17 -7.41
C HIS A 58 3.15 1.20 -6.16
N LEU A 59 3.67 0.77 -5.01
CA LEU A 59 2.90 0.74 -3.76
C LEU A 59 2.39 2.12 -3.35
N LEU A 60 3.21 3.17 -3.52
CA LEU A 60 2.78 4.55 -3.26
C LEU A 60 1.68 5.02 -4.20
N ARG A 61 1.73 4.62 -5.48
CA ARG A 61 0.68 4.94 -6.45
C ARG A 61 -0.64 4.24 -6.07
N GLU A 62 -0.59 2.94 -5.76
CA GLU A 62 -1.78 2.19 -5.34
C GLU A 62 -2.37 2.77 -4.06
N ALA A 63 -1.54 3.09 -3.06
CA ALA A 63 -2.01 3.70 -1.82
C ALA A 63 -2.70 5.05 -2.06
N ARG A 64 -2.19 5.87 -2.98
CA ARG A 64 -2.84 7.15 -3.36
C ARG A 64 -4.18 6.94 -4.05
N LEU A 65 -4.29 5.94 -4.94
CA LEU A 65 -5.55 5.58 -5.57
C LEU A 65 -6.58 5.10 -4.54
N PHE A 66 -6.18 4.25 -3.60
CA PHE A 66 -7.07 3.85 -2.51
C PHE A 66 -7.55 5.06 -1.70
N VAL A 67 -6.65 5.99 -1.37
CA VAL A 67 -7.03 7.21 -0.64
C VAL A 67 -7.99 8.08 -1.45
N SER A 68 -7.80 8.24 -2.77
CA SER A 68 -8.74 9.03 -3.58
C SER A 68 -10.12 8.38 -3.65
N ILE A 69 -10.18 7.06 -3.89
CA ILE A 69 -11.44 6.30 -3.91
C ILE A 69 -12.16 6.39 -2.57
N ILE A 70 -11.43 6.21 -1.47
CA ILE A 70 -12.00 6.33 -0.12
C ILE A 70 -12.51 7.75 0.13
N LYS A 71 -11.78 8.79 -0.28
CA LYS A 71 -12.24 10.18 -0.13
C LYS A 71 -13.49 10.47 -0.94
N GLU A 72 -13.54 10.04 -2.20
CA GLU A 72 -14.70 10.23 -3.07
C GLU A 72 -15.93 9.49 -2.53
N GLY A 73 -15.76 8.24 -2.10
CA GLY A 73 -16.86 7.45 -1.50
C GLY A 73 -17.31 7.98 -0.14
N ILE A 74 -16.43 8.64 0.62
CA ILE A 74 -16.79 9.31 1.87
C ILE A 74 -17.55 10.60 1.56
N SER A 75 -17.13 11.40 0.58
CA SER A 75 -17.80 12.67 0.24
C SER A 75 -19.26 12.49 -0.20
N ASP A 76 -19.58 11.40 -0.90
CA ASP A 76 -20.96 11.07 -1.32
C ASP A 76 -21.93 10.79 -0.14
N GLU A 77 -21.42 10.44 1.05
CA GLU A 77 -22.22 10.16 2.24
C GLU A 77 -22.48 11.40 3.15
N PHE A 78 -21.83 12.54 2.89
CA PHE A 78 -21.93 13.74 3.74
C PHE A 78 -22.54 14.98 3.05
N ASP A 79 -23.03 14.85 1.81
CA ASP A 79 -23.78 15.91 1.10
C ASP A 79 -25.31 15.89 1.41
N ASP A 80 -25.71 15.42 2.60
CA ASP A 80 -27.08 15.50 3.14
C ASP A 80 -27.17 16.41 4.38
N ASP A 81 -26.50 17.57 4.35
CA ASP A 81 -26.85 18.69 5.22
C ASP A 81 -27.73 19.64 4.41
N SER A 82 -29.02 19.32 4.39
CA SER A 82 -30.09 20.24 4.01
C SER A 82 -29.90 21.59 4.71
N GLU A 83 -29.53 22.62 3.94
CA GLU A 83 -29.78 24.02 4.33
C GLU A 83 -31.30 24.21 4.40
N GLU A 84 -31.90 23.93 5.56
CA GLU A 84 -33.24 24.39 5.88
C GLU A 84 -33.18 25.91 6.07
N PRO A 85 -33.84 26.71 5.20
CA PRO A 85 -33.87 28.15 5.39
C PRO A 85 -34.77 28.45 6.59
N PHE A 86 -34.17 28.96 7.67
CA PHE A 86 -34.93 29.46 8.82
C PHE A 86 -35.93 30.51 8.35
N GLY A 87 -37.22 30.15 8.45
CA GLY A 87 -38.35 30.95 8.04
C GLY A 87 -38.32 32.34 8.65
N GLU A 88 -38.31 33.35 7.79
CA GLU A 88 -38.48 34.75 8.10
C GLU A 88 -39.99 35.02 8.34
N GLU A 89 -40.47 34.84 9.58
CA GLU A 89 -41.81 35.33 9.95
C GLU A 89 -41.78 36.85 10.16
N ARG A 90 -41.90 37.59 9.05
CA ARG A 90 -42.43 38.95 9.06
C ARG A 90 -43.97 38.91 9.01
N ASN A 91 -44.55 39.12 10.19
CA ASN A 91 -45.59 40.11 10.52
C ASN A 91 -46.89 40.11 9.69
N GLU A 92 -48.05 39.93 10.34
CA GLU A 92 -49.20 40.80 10.07
C GLU A 92 -50.24 40.82 11.20
N VAL A 93 -50.66 42.04 11.50
CA VAL A 93 -51.61 42.51 12.51
C VAL A 93 -53.05 42.29 12.02
N SER A 94 -53.98 41.75 12.83
CA SER A 94 -55.38 42.23 12.91
C SER A 94 -56.32 41.46 13.86
N LEU A 95 -56.93 42.24 14.76
CA LEU A 95 -58.37 42.30 15.13
C LEU A 95 -59.07 41.06 15.73
N HIS A 96 -59.28 41.08 17.05
CA HIS A 96 -60.61 41.29 17.69
C HIS A 96 -60.46 41.62 19.18
#